data_AF-A0A6B3GV10-F1
#
_entry.id   AF-A0A6B3GV10-F1
#
_cell.length_a   1.000
_cell.length_b   1.000
_cell.length_c   1.000
_cell.angle_alpha   90.00
_cell.angle_beta   90.00
_cell.angle_gamma   90.00
#
_symmetry.space_group_name_H-M   'P 1'
#
loop_
_entity.id
_entity.type
_entity.pdbx_description
1 polymer ?
#
loop_
_entity_poly.entity_id
_entity_poly.type
_entity_poly.pdbx_seq_one_letter_code
_entity_poly.pdbx_strand_id
1 'polypeptide(L)'
;VKQADMRRGVSEVFVNLARRNQVLLHRQLTLLDAMERRTENSDELADLFRLDHLTTRMRRHAEGLVILSGAAPSRQWRKPIQLMDVVRAAVAEVEDYERIEVRRLARIGVGGPAVADLTHLIAELLENATVFSPP
;
A
#
# COMPACT_ATOMS: atom_id res chain seq x y z
N VAL A 1 27.60 20.72 9.46
CA VAL A 1 26.40 21.59 9.45
C VAL A 1 25.70 21.57 8.09
N LYS A 2 26.33 22.01 6.98
CA LYS A 2 25.72 22.00 5.63
C LYS A 2 25.08 20.67 5.17
N GLN A 3 25.71 19.53 5.43
CA GLN A 3 25.16 18.21 5.07
C GLN A 3 23.91 17.82 5.89
N ALA A 4 23.81 18.28 7.14
CA ALA A 4 22.66 18.00 8.01
C ALA A 4 21.45 18.86 7.63
N ASP A 5 21.67 20.12 7.21
CA ASP A 5 20.61 20.98 6.72
C ASP A 5 20.08 20.53 5.36
N MET A 6 20.96 20.03 4.47
CA MET A 6 20.56 19.44 3.20
C MET A 6 19.71 18.17 3.39
N ARG A 7 20.08 17.28 4.32
CA ARG A 7 19.27 16.10 4.67
C ARG A 7 17.90 16.48 5.24
N ARG A 8 17.83 17.53 6.06
CA ARG A 8 16.55 18.06 6.59
C ARG A 8 15.67 18.61 5.46
N GLY A 9 16.22 19.41 4.55
CA GLY A 9 15.46 19.94 3.41
C GLY A 9 14.91 18.85 2.48
N VAL A 10 15.69 17.80 2.22
CA VAL A 10 15.23 16.64 1.42
C VAL A 10 14.11 15.88 2.13
N SER A 11 14.22 15.65 3.44
CA SER A 11 13.16 15.02 4.24
C SER A 11 11.86 15.83 4.21
N GLU A 12 11.92 17.15 4.34
CA GLU A 12 10.74 18.02 4.27
C GLU A 12 10.03 17.96 2.92
N VAL A 13 10.78 17.88 1.81
CA VAL A 13 10.21 17.71 0.47
C VAL A 13 9.46 16.39 0.36
N PHE A 14 10.03 15.30 0.86
CA PHE A 14 9.37 13.99 0.83
C PHE A 14 8.08 13.96 1.64
N VAL A 15 8.06 14.54 2.85
CA VAL A 15 6.82 14.68 3.66
C VAL A 15 5.78 15.51 2.90
N ASN A 16 6.19 16.61 2.26
CA ASN A 16 5.26 17.48 1.55
C ASN A 16 4.63 16.76 0.35
N LEU A 17 5.44 16.05 -0.45
CA LEU A 17 4.97 15.25 -1.58
C LEU A 17 4.03 14.13 -1.13
N ALA A 18 4.41 13.39 -0.07
CA ALA A 18 3.56 12.37 0.51
C ALA A 18 2.18 12.90 0.89
N ARG A 19 2.13 14.02 1.62
CA ARG A 19 0.88 14.63 2.06
C ARG A 19 0.01 15.09 0.88
N ARG A 20 0.61 15.69 -0.15
CA ARG A 20 -0.14 16.11 -1.36
C ARG A 20 -0.72 14.92 -2.09
N ASN A 21 0.06 13.86 -2.27
CA ASN A 21 -0.40 12.61 -2.88
C ASN A 21 -1.55 12.01 -2.06
N GLN A 22 -1.43 11.94 -0.72
CA GLN A 22 -2.51 11.44 0.14
C GLN A 22 -3.82 12.22 -0.03
N VAL A 23 -3.76 13.55 -0.14
CA VAL A 23 -4.97 14.38 -0.35
C VAL A 23 -5.63 14.09 -1.70
N LEU A 24 -4.83 13.98 -2.77
CA LEU A 24 -5.36 13.67 -4.10
C LEU A 24 -5.97 12.25 -4.13
N LEU A 25 -5.30 11.29 -3.52
CA LEU A 25 -5.76 9.91 -3.46
C LEU A 25 -7.05 9.76 -2.68
N HIS A 26 -7.18 10.46 -1.56
CA HIS A 26 -8.42 10.42 -0.79
C HIS A 26 -9.62 10.93 -1.61
N ARG A 27 -9.41 11.97 -2.43
CA ARG A 27 -10.43 12.47 -3.36
C ARG A 27 -10.74 11.45 -4.46
N GLN A 28 -9.72 10.82 -5.02
CA GLN A 28 -9.89 9.78 -6.04
C GLN A 28 -10.67 8.57 -5.51
N LEU A 29 -10.34 8.06 -4.32
CA LEU A 29 -11.09 6.99 -3.66
C LEU A 29 -12.55 7.36 -3.47
N THR A 30 -12.83 8.59 -3.00
CA THR A 30 -14.20 9.08 -2.85
C THR A 30 -14.97 9.07 -4.18
N LEU A 31 -14.30 9.37 -5.30
CA LEU A 31 -14.91 9.34 -6.62
C LEU A 31 -15.14 7.91 -7.11
N LEU A 32 -14.17 7.01 -6.92
CA LEU A 32 -14.30 5.58 -7.25
C LEU A 32 -15.45 4.94 -6.47
N ASP A 33 -15.51 5.15 -5.15
CA ASP A 33 -16.63 4.72 -4.29
C ASP A 33 -18.00 5.16 -4.83
N ALA A 34 -18.09 6.40 -5.32
CA ALA A 34 -19.32 6.93 -5.88
C ALA A 34 -19.65 6.34 -7.26
N MET A 35 -18.64 5.98 -8.05
CA MET A 35 -18.82 5.29 -9.34
C MET A 35 -19.26 3.85 -9.11
N GLU A 36 -18.60 3.10 -8.23
CA GLU A 36 -18.95 1.72 -7.88
C GLU A 36 -20.42 1.58 -7.45
N ARG A 37 -20.89 2.50 -6.60
CA ARG A 37 -22.30 2.49 -6.13
C ARG A 37 -23.33 2.76 -7.22
N ARG A 38 -22.93 3.35 -8.35
CA ARG A 38 -23.82 3.67 -9.48
C ARG A 38 -23.74 2.65 -10.61
N THR A 39 -22.73 1.80 -10.60
CA THR A 39 -22.47 0.84 -11.67
C THR A 39 -23.18 -0.49 -11.37
N GLU A 40 -24.08 -0.89 -12.27
CA GLU A 40 -24.72 -2.22 -12.26
C GLU A 40 -24.09 -3.18 -13.28
N ASN A 41 -23.23 -2.67 -14.17
CA ASN A 41 -22.51 -3.44 -15.17
C ASN A 41 -21.28 -4.12 -14.54
N SER A 42 -21.22 -5.45 -14.61
CA SER A 42 -20.12 -6.24 -14.03
C SER A 42 -18.75 -5.95 -14.66
N ASP A 43 -18.70 -5.62 -15.95
CA ASP A 43 -17.43 -5.36 -16.63
C ASP A 43 -16.86 -4.00 -16.22
N GLU A 44 -17.71 -2.97 -16.13
CA GLU A 44 -17.33 -1.65 -15.61
C GLU A 44 -16.93 -1.72 -14.13
N LEU A 45 -17.60 -2.56 -13.34
CA LEU A 45 -17.24 -2.79 -11.94
C LEU A 45 -15.87 -3.46 -11.82
N ALA A 46 -15.52 -4.40 -12.71
CA ALA A 46 -14.19 -5.00 -12.75
C ALA A 46 -13.10 -3.97 -13.08
N ASP A 47 -13.36 -3.05 -14.00
CA ASP A 47 -12.44 -1.94 -14.30
C ASP A 47 -12.31 -0.96 -13.13
N LEU A 48 -13.39 -0.69 -12.39
CA LEU A 48 -13.35 0.12 -11.17
C LEU A 48 -12.50 -0.54 -10.07
N PHE A 49 -12.61 -1.85 -9.88
CA PHE A 49 -11.75 -2.58 -8.95
C PHE A 49 -10.26 -2.48 -9.35
N ARG A 50 -9.93 -2.59 -10.64
CA ARG A 50 -8.55 -2.36 -11.12
C ARG A 50 -8.07 -0.95 -10.78
N LEU A 51 -8.93 0.07 -10.93
CA LEU A 51 -8.61 1.45 -10.54
C LEU A 51 -8.45 1.63 -9.02
N ASP A 52 -9.24 0.94 -8.20
CA ASP A 52 -9.07 0.95 -6.74
C ASP A 52 -7.73 0.33 -6.32
N HIS A 53 -7.32 -0.76 -6.97
CA HIS A 53 -6.00 -1.37 -6.74
C HIS A 53 -4.86 -0.40 -7.08
N LEU A 54 -4.92 0.30 -8.22
CA LEU A 54 -3.94 1.35 -8.58
C LEU A 54 -3.94 2.49 -7.54
N THR A 55 -5.11 2.87 -7.04
CA THR A 55 -5.24 3.93 -6.02
C THR A 55 -4.64 3.48 -4.69
N THR A 56 -4.84 2.23 -4.30
CA THR A 56 -4.19 1.61 -3.14
C THR A 56 -2.67 1.57 -3.29
N ARG A 57 -2.13 1.29 -4.48
CA ARG A 57 -0.69 1.37 -4.78
C ARG A 57 -0.15 2.79 -4.64
N MET A 58 -0.83 3.78 -5.20
CA MET A 58 -0.42 5.17 -5.07
C MET A 58 -0.41 5.64 -3.60
N ARG A 59 -1.35 5.16 -2.77
CA ARG A 59 -1.36 5.42 -1.32
C ARG A 59 -0.09 4.90 -0.66
N ARG A 60 0.34 3.69 -1.02
CA ARG A 60 1.59 3.08 -0.54
C ARG A 60 2.82 3.85 -1.00
N HIS A 61 2.87 4.31 -2.24
CA HIS A 61 3.97 5.16 -2.69
C HIS A 61 4.06 6.45 -1.85
N ALA A 62 2.92 7.08 -1.55
CA ALA A 62 2.91 8.24 -0.66
C ALA A 62 3.41 7.90 0.75
N GLU A 63 3.03 6.74 1.30
CA GLU A 63 3.51 6.23 2.59
C GLU A 63 5.03 5.93 2.56
N GLY A 64 5.54 5.37 1.47
CA GLY A 64 6.98 5.15 1.25
C GLY A 64 7.78 6.46 1.29
N LEU A 65 7.24 7.55 0.75
CA LEU A 65 7.87 8.87 0.85
C LEU A 65 7.92 9.38 2.31
N VAL A 66 6.91 9.08 3.14
CA VAL A 66 6.92 9.40 4.59
C VAL A 66 7.99 8.58 5.33
N ILE A 67 8.14 7.30 4.99
CA ILE A 67 9.17 6.45 5.59
C ILE A 67 10.57 6.94 5.20
N LEU A 68 10.80 7.23 3.92
CA LEU A 68 12.08 7.75 3.40
C LEU A 68 12.44 9.12 4.00
N SER A 69 11.45 9.93 4.40
CA SER A 69 11.70 11.17 5.11
C SER A 69 12.08 10.97 6.58
N GLY A 70 11.98 9.75 7.11
CA GLY A 70 12.17 9.44 8.54
C GLY A 70 10.99 9.85 9.42
N ALA A 71 9.82 10.14 8.81
CA ALA A 71 8.61 10.45 9.55
C ALA A 71 7.86 9.16 9.90
N ALA A 72 7.11 9.17 11.01
CA ALA A 72 6.33 8.01 11.42
C ALA A 72 5.14 7.76 10.47
N PRO A 73 4.85 6.50 10.08
CA PRO A 73 3.65 6.15 9.34
C PRO A 73 2.37 6.55 10.09
N SER A 74 1.31 6.87 9.34
CA SER A 74 0.01 7.29 9.85
C SER A 74 -0.78 6.20 10.57
N ARG A 75 -0.51 4.91 10.30
CA ARG A 75 -1.20 3.78 10.92
C ARG A 75 -0.22 2.90 11.71
N GLN A 76 -0.40 2.86 13.03
CA GLN A 76 0.36 1.99 13.92
C GLN A 76 -0.56 0.97 14.59
N TRP A 77 -0.29 -0.32 14.36
CA TRP A 77 -0.91 -1.38 15.12
C TRP A 77 -0.21 -1.49 16.48
N ARG A 78 -0.99 -1.55 17.56
CA ARG A 78 -0.44 -1.68 18.92
C ARG A 78 -0.33 -3.12 19.40
N LYS A 79 -1.15 -4.02 18.86
CA LYS A 79 -1.16 -5.44 19.21
C LYS A 79 -0.51 -6.25 18.09
N PRO A 80 0.11 -7.40 18.40
CA PRO A 80 0.58 -8.32 17.39
C PRO A 80 -0.54 -8.78 16.45
N ILE A 81 -0.22 -8.96 15.18
CA ILE A 81 -1.12 -9.44 14.12
C ILE A 81 -0.57 -10.76 13.58
N GLN A 82 -1.43 -11.73 13.22
CA GLN A 82 -0.93 -13.00 12.66
C GLN A 82 -0.20 -12.76 11.34
N LEU A 83 0.92 -13.44 11.12
CA LEU A 83 1.67 -13.35 9.85
C LEU A 83 0.77 -13.68 8.65
N MET A 84 -0.16 -14.62 8.82
CA MET A 84 -1.14 -14.95 7.80
C MET A 84 -2.00 -13.74 7.39
N ASP A 85 -2.41 -12.91 8.34
CA ASP A 85 -3.23 -11.73 8.05
C ASP A 85 -2.41 -10.63 7.37
N VAL A 86 -1.13 -10.48 7.76
CA VAL A 86 -0.17 -9.58 7.08
C VAL A 86 0.02 -9.99 5.61
N VAL A 87 0.22 -11.29 5.36
CA VAL A 87 0.38 -11.80 3.99
C VAL A 87 -0.91 -11.68 3.18
N ARG A 88 -2.08 -11.97 3.76
CA ARG A 88 -3.36 -11.76 3.06
C ARG A 88 -3.60 -10.29 2.70
N ALA A 89 -3.27 -9.37 3.61
CA ALA A 89 -3.34 -7.95 3.33
C ALA A 89 -2.41 -7.59 2.16
N ALA A 90 -1.19 -8.11 2.15
CA ALA A 90 -0.24 -7.88 1.06
C ALA A 90 -0.71 -8.46 -0.29
N VAL A 91 -1.37 -9.63 -0.29
CA VAL A 91 -1.94 -10.23 -1.52
C VAL A 91 -3.12 -9.41 -2.06
N ALA A 92 -4.02 -8.96 -1.19
CA ALA A 92 -5.14 -8.11 -1.58
C ALA A 92 -4.69 -6.75 -2.18
N GLU A 93 -3.42 -6.42 -2.02
CA GLU A 93 -2.80 -5.22 -2.55
C GLU A 93 -2.16 -5.43 -3.95
N VAL A 94 -2.09 -6.65 -4.48
CA VAL A 94 -1.51 -6.98 -5.79
C VAL A 94 -2.59 -7.00 -6.87
N GLU A 95 -2.30 -6.46 -8.06
CA GLU A 95 -3.26 -6.39 -9.17
C GLU A 95 -3.66 -7.80 -9.66
N ASP A 96 -2.66 -8.63 -9.90
CA ASP A 96 -2.79 -10.03 -10.31
C ASP A 96 -2.98 -10.98 -9.11
N TYR A 97 -3.74 -10.60 -8.09
CA TYR A 97 -3.85 -11.38 -6.84
C TYR A 97 -4.34 -12.81 -7.07
N GLU A 98 -5.15 -13.05 -8.11
CA GLU A 98 -5.66 -14.37 -8.50
C GLU A 98 -4.53 -15.34 -8.88
N ARG A 99 -3.38 -14.83 -9.28
CA ARG A 99 -2.18 -15.61 -9.64
C ARG A 99 -1.37 -16.02 -8.41
N ILE A 100 -1.78 -15.61 -7.19
CA ILE A 100 -1.04 -15.82 -5.96
C ILE A 100 -1.75 -16.84 -5.05
N GLU A 101 -1.07 -17.96 -4.80
CA GLU A 101 -1.53 -18.95 -3.82
C GLU A 101 -0.82 -18.78 -2.47
N VAL A 102 -1.58 -18.50 -1.40
CA VAL A 102 -1.05 -18.44 -0.03
C VAL A 102 -1.21 -19.78 0.67
N ARG A 103 -0.09 -20.51 0.81
CA ARG A 103 -0.04 -21.76 1.58
C ARG A 103 -0.03 -21.50 3.09
N ARG A 104 -0.21 -22.55 3.89
CA ARG A 104 -0.16 -22.44 5.37
C ARG A 104 1.17 -21.86 5.83
N LEU A 105 1.09 -20.81 6.65
CA LEU A 105 2.22 -20.16 7.30
C LEU A 105 2.28 -20.57 8.78
N ALA A 106 3.45 -20.39 9.40
CA ALA A 106 3.61 -20.56 10.84
C ALA A 106 2.66 -19.61 11.60
N ARG A 107 2.08 -20.10 12.70
CA ARG A 107 1.18 -19.32 13.57
C ARG A 107 2.00 -18.39 14.47
N ILE A 108 2.67 -17.42 13.85
CA ILE A 108 3.49 -16.41 14.52
C ILE A 108 2.85 -15.03 14.42
N GLY A 109 3.04 -14.23 15.45
CA GLY A 109 2.60 -12.85 15.50
C GLY A 109 3.68 -11.90 15.01
N VAL A 110 3.30 -10.97 14.13
CA VAL A 110 4.09 -9.81 13.74
C VAL A 110 3.83 -8.70 14.75
N GLY A 111 4.90 -8.14 15.32
CA GLY A 111 4.80 -6.99 16.23
C GLY A 111 4.12 -5.82 15.54
N GLY A 112 3.14 -5.19 16.21
CA GLY A 112 2.29 -4.16 15.62
C GLY A 112 3.01 -3.04 14.85
N PRO A 113 4.13 -2.48 15.35
CA PRO A 113 4.89 -1.46 14.62
C PRO A 113 5.45 -1.93 13.26
N ALA A 114 5.71 -3.23 13.09
CA ALA A 114 6.26 -3.80 11.86
C ALA A 114 5.20 -4.24 10.85
N VAL A 115 3.91 -4.18 11.20
CA VAL A 115 2.82 -4.70 10.35
C VAL A 115 2.74 -3.95 9.03
N ALA A 116 2.76 -2.61 9.06
CA ALA A 116 2.71 -1.80 7.84
C ALA A 116 3.89 -2.12 6.91
N ASP A 117 5.10 -2.04 7.47
CA ASP A 117 6.34 -2.22 6.71
C ASP A 117 6.42 -3.61 6.08
N LEU A 118 6.01 -4.66 6.80
CA LEU A 118 5.98 -6.02 6.27
C LEU A 118 4.88 -6.22 5.23
N THR A 119 3.68 -5.69 5.45
CA THR A 119 2.61 -5.73 4.43
C THR A 119 3.10 -5.10 3.13
N HIS A 120 3.70 -3.90 3.21
CA HIS A 120 4.21 -3.20 2.03
C HIS A 120 5.34 -3.95 1.34
N LEU A 121 6.34 -4.40 2.10
CA LEU A 121 7.47 -5.14 1.54
C LEU A 121 6.99 -6.40 0.81
N ILE A 122 6.08 -7.16 1.42
CA ILE A 122 5.56 -8.38 0.82
C ILE A 122 4.73 -8.06 -0.42
N ALA A 123 3.89 -7.02 -0.39
CA ALA A 123 3.11 -6.59 -1.54
C ALA A 123 4.00 -6.21 -2.73
N GLU A 124 5.09 -5.47 -2.50
CA GLU A 124 6.06 -5.13 -3.56
C GLU A 124 6.77 -6.36 -4.12
N LEU A 125 7.13 -7.34 -3.28
CA LEU A 125 7.75 -8.58 -3.76
C LEU A 125 6.79 -9.42 -4.59
N LEU A 126 5.53 -9.51 -4.16
CA LEU A 126 4.49 -10.24 -4.88
C LEU A 126 4.16 -9.59 -6.22
N GLU A 127 4.03 -8.26 -6.26
CA GLU A 127 3.83 -7.49 -7.50
C GLU A 127 4.98 -7.71 -8.48
N ASN A 128 6.22 -7.65 -8.01
CA ASN A 128 7.36 -7.96 -8.88
C ASN A 128 7.29 -9.41 -9.39
N ALA A 129 6.92 -10.37 -8.52
CA ALA A 129 6.78 -11.75 -8.92
C ALA A 129 5.70 -11.95 -10.00
N THR A 130 4.54 -11.30 -9.89
CA THR A 130 3.47 -11.39 -10.89
C THR A 130 3.87 -10.72 -12.20
N VAL A 131 4.53 -9.56 -12.17
CA VAL A 131 5.01 -8.85 -13.37
C VAL A 131 6.06 -9.67 -14.15
N PHE A 132 6.97 -10.35 -13.44
CA PHE A 132 8.10 -11.05 -14.07
C PHE A 132 7.87 -12.55 -14.29
N SER A 133 6.77 -13.12 -13.80
CA SER A 133 6.40 -14.50 -14.07
C SER A 133 5.37 -14.54 -15.22
N PRO A 134 5.59 -15.35 -16.28
CA PRO A 134 4.57 -15.57 -17.32
C PRO A 134 3.30 -16.24 -16.74
N PRO A 135 2.12 -16.03 -17.35
CA PRO A 135 0.90 -16.76 -17.02
C PRO A 135 0.93 -18.23 -17.46
#